data_AF-A0AAV3Q342-F1
#
_entry.id   AF-A0AAV3Q342-F1
#
_cell.length_a   1.000
_cell.length_b   1.000
_cell.length_c   1.000
_cell.angle_alpha   90.00
_cell.angle_beta   90.00
_cell.angle_gamma   90.00
#
_symmetry.space_group_name_H-M   'P 1'
#
loop_
_entity.id
_entity.type
_entity.pdbx_description
1 polymer ?
#
loop_
_entity_poly.entity_id
_entity_poly.type
_entity_poly.pdbx_seq_one_letter_code
_entity_poly.pdbx_strand_id
1 'polypeptide(L)'
;MLNTAYTYRQCFTKYGEDDDAFERYCPSETEWAEVVEVCEFLEVFRNVTNLISGSNYPTANLFFMELCRIKALINAQLHLDSKKHMHNMAIRIALKYDKYWDECDLLLSFGSILDPRYKKGMIRFAYISMYPSDYNNKMEMVWKRFYDLFEQYATIYGDTKGKGPESYSDYLKQPLSTTVGNK
;
A
#
# COMPACT_ATOMS: atom_id res chain seq x y z
N MET A 1 17.11 8.50 11.71
CA MET A 1 17.32 9.88 12.20
C MET A 1 16.41 10.17 13.38
N LEU A 2 15.08 10.25 13.23
CA LEU A 2 14.15 10.54 14.35
C LEU A 2 14.23 9.53 15.50
N ASN A 3 14.15 8.22 15.19
CA ASN A 3 14.28 7.18 16.22
C ASN A 3 15.64 7.24 16.96
N THR A 4 16.70 7.60 16.23
CA THR A 4 18.03 7.81 16.81
C THR A 4 18.03 9.02 17.73
N ALA A 5 17.45 10.15 17.31
CA ALA A 5 17.32 11.34 18.15
C ALA A 5 16.53 11.05 19.45
N TYR A 6 15.44 10.30 19.34
CA TYR A 6 14.66 9.84 20.51
C TYR A 6 15.47 8.96 21.47
N THR A 7 16.37 8.11 20.93
CA THR A 7 17.29 7.30 21.75
C THR A 7 18.21 8.17 22.61
N TYR A 8 18.59 9.35 22.10
CA TYR A 8 19.42 10.33 22.80
C TYR A 8 18.63 11.42 23.52
N ARG A 9 17.31 11.28 23.73
CA ARG A 9 16.47 12.34 24.34
C ARG A 9 17.03 12.89 25.66
N GLN A 10 17.59 12.03 26.51
CA GLN A 10 18.21 12.44 27.78
C GLN A 10 19.43 13.34 27.57
N CYS A 11 20.19 13.14 26.50
CA CYS A 11 21.29 14.02 26.14
C CYS A 11 20.79 15.39 25.70
N PHE A 12 19.67 15.46 24.98
CA PHE A 12 19.02 16.74 24.62
C PHE A 12 18.55 17.49 25.86
N THR A 13 17.88 16.79 26.79
CA THR A 13 17.44 17.38 28.06
C THR A 13 18.61 17.92 28.86
N LYS A 14 19.65 17.10 29.09
CA LYS A 14 20.83 17.52 29.85
C LYS A 14 21.57 18.68 29.20
N TYR A 15 21.71 18.67 27.88
CA TYR A 15 22.36 19.78 27.18
C TYR A 15 21.54 21.07 27.27
N GLY A 16 20.20 20.99 27.31
CA GLY A 16 19.34 22.14 27.57
C GLY A 16 19.41 22.67 29.01
N GLU A 17 19.75 21.82 29.98
CA GLU A 17 20.01 22.25 31.37
C GLU A 17 21.36 22.98 31.50
N ASP A 18 22.35 22.63 30.68
CA ASP A 18 23.70 23.19 30.72
C ASP A 18 23.86 24.46 29.85
N ASP A 19 23.03 24.64 28.80
CA ASP A 19 23.10 25.74 27.82
C ASP A 19 21.74 26.42 27.65
N ASP A 20 21.54 27.56 28.33
CA ASP A 20 20.32 28.38 28.26
C ASP A 20 19.94 28.78 26.82
N ALA A 21 20.92 28.94 25.91
CA ALA A 21 20.64 29.29 24.52
C ALA A 21 20.02 28.11 23.75
N PHE A 22 20.31 26.88 24.21
CA PHE A 22 19.80 25.63 23.66
C PHE A 22 18.46 25.21 24.25
N GLU A 23 18.17 25.53 25.52
CA GLU A 23 16.97 25.10 26.25
C GLU A 23 15.68 25.21 25.40
N ARG A 24 15.49 26.35 24.71
CA ARG A 24 14.32 26.62 23.84
C ARG A 24 14.14 25.67 22.65
N TYR A 25 15.17 24.90 22.29
CA TYR A 25 15.15 23.93 21.21
C TYR A 25 15.00 22.49 21.72
N CYS A 26 15.04 22.27 23.04
CA CYS A 26 14.83 20.96 23.61
C CYS A 26 13.35 20.56 23.46
N PRO A 27 13.04 19.42 22.82
CA PRO A 27 11.67 18.95 22.75
C PRO A 27 11.15 18.60 24.15
N SER A 28 9.88 18.93 24.40
CA SER A 28 9.14 18.54 25.59
C SER A 28 8.84 17.03 25.60
N GLU A 29 8.47 16.50 26.77
CA GLU A 29 8.03 15.09 26.89
C GLU A 29 6.85 14.77 25.96
N THR A 30 5.93 15.72 25.78
CA THR A 30 4.81 15.59 24.84
C THR A 30 5.31 15.47 23.40
N GLU A 31 6.22 16.34 22.96
CA GLU A 31 6.80 16.29 21.61
C GLU A 31 7.61 15.00 21.40
N TRP A 32 8.30 14.50 22.42
CA TRP A 32 8.97 13.20 22.34
C TRP A 32 7.98 12.04 22.17
N ALA A 33 6.83 12.09 22.85
CA ALA A 33 5.77 11.12 22.64
C ALA A 33 5.21 11.17 21.20
N GLU A 34 5.00 12.38 20.65
CA GLU A 34 4.61 12.55 19.25
C GLU A 34 5.66 11.99 18.27
N VAL A 35 6.95 12.17 18.56
CA VAL A 35 8.06 11.61 17.74
C VAL A 35 8.02 10.08 17.73
N VAL A 36 7.73 9.43 18.85
CA VAL A 36 7.60 7.96 18.91
C VAL A 36 6.49 7.47 18.00
N GLU A 37 5.31 8.09 18.07
CA GLU A 37 4.17 7.72 17.22
C GLU A 37 4.47 7.90 15.73
N VAL A 38 5.16 8.99 15.36
CA VAL A 38 5.62 9.21 14.00
C VAL A 38 6.61 8.12 13.57
N CYS A 39 7.53 7.73 14.46
CA CYS A 39 8.49 6.67 14.16
C CYS A 39 7.81 5.31 13.91
N GLU A 40 6.86 4.93 14.77
CA GLU A 40 6.09 3.69 14.62
C GLU A 40 5.29 3.67 13.32
N PHE A 41 4.64 4.78 12.97
CA PHE A 41 3.90 4.90 11.72
C PHE A 41 4.82 4.78 10.50
N LEU A 42 5.97 5.45 10.51
CA LEU A 42 6.95 5.44 9.41
C LEU A 42 7.74 4.13 9.31
N GLU A 43 7.78 3.33 10.37
CA GLU A 43 8.49 2.04 10.37
C GLU A 43 7.91 1.07 9.34
N VAL A 44 6.59 1.07 9.16
CA VAL A 44 5.94 0.22 8.14
C VAL A 44 6.41 0.60 6.73
N PHE A 45 6.52 1.89 6.44
CA PHE A 45 7.04 2.38 5.15
C PHE A 45 8.49 1.97 4.95
N ARG A 46 9.33 2.13 5.98
CA ARG A 46 10.73 1.70 5.93
C ARG A 46 10.85 0.20 5.62
N ASN A 47 10.05 -0.63 6.27
CA ASN A 47 10.05 -2.07 6.06
C ASN A 47 9.64 -2.43 4.64
N VAL A 48 8.58 -1.82 4.12
CA VAL A 48 8.15 -1.99 2.72
C VAL A 48 9.24 -1.52 1.76
N THR A 49 9.82 -0.33 1.95
CA THR A 49 10.89 0.21 1.10
C THR A 49 12.09 -0.74 1.06
N ASN A 50 12.53 -1.26 2.21
CA ASN A 50 13.63 -2.22 2.24
C ASN A 50 13.30 -3.51 1.49
N LEU A 51 12.07 -4.01 1.64
CA LEU A 51 11.60 -5.21 0.96
C LEU A 51 11.57 -5.04 -0.57
N ILE A 52 11.03 -3.92 -1.07
CA ILE A 52 10.93 -3.66 -2.52
C ILE A 52 12.26 -3.19 -3.14
N SER A 53 13.20 -2.69 -2.32
CA SER A 53 14.54 -2.27 -2.77
C SER A 53 15.56 -3.41 -2.78
N GLY A 54 15.15 -4.64 -2.47
CA GLY A 54 16.02 -5.80 -2.53
C GLY A 54 16.48 -6.12 -3.96
N SER A 55 17.73 -6.53 -4.13
CA SER A 55 18.32 -6.88 -5.44
C SER A 55 18.52 -8.38 -5.65
N ASN A 56 18.35 -9.19 -4.60
CA ASN A 56 18.66 -10.62 -4.60
C ASN A 56 17.45 -11.52 -4.93
N TYR A 57 16.32 -10.91 -5.28
CA TYR A 57 15.08 -11.61 -5.64
C TYR A 57 14.20 -10.72 -6.52
N PRO A 58 13.26 -11.30 -7.28
CA PRO A 58 12.25 -10.54 -8.01
C PRO A 58 11.38 -9.72 -7.04
N THR A 59 11.40 -8.39 -7.19
CA THR A 59 10.64 -7.46 -6.35
C THR A 59 9.32 -7.05 -6.98
N ALA A 60 9.23 -7.04 -8.32
CA ALA A 60 8.07 -6.59 -9.10
C ALA A 60 6.73 -7.17 -8.59
N ASN A 61 6.71 -8.46 -8.30
CA ASN A 61 5.56 -9.19 -7.77
C ASN A 61 5.18 -8.83 -6.33
N LEU A 62 6.05 -8.19 -5.55
CA LEU A 62 5.76 -7.81 -4.16
C LEU A 62 5.15 -6.41 -4.06
N PHE A 63 5.40 -5.55 -5.04
CA PHE A 63 5.03 -4.13 -4.98
C PHE A 63 3.55 -3.91 -4.67
N PHE A 64 2.66 -4.59 -5.40
CA PHE A 64 1.23 -4.32 -5.29
C PHE A 64 0.73 -4.54 -3.86
N MET A 65 0.92 -5.72 -3.28
CA MET A 65 0.41 -6.03 -1.94
C MET A 65 1.00 -5.13 -0.86
N GLU A 66 2.29 -4.81 -0.95
CA GLU A 66 2.94 -3.92 0.03
C GLU A 66 2.48 -2.47 -0.10
N LEU A 67 2.22 -1.98 -1.31
CA LEU A 67 1.63 -0.66 -1.53
C LEU A 67 0.18 -0.62 -1.05
N CYS A 68 -0.61 -1.68 -1.26
CA CYS A 68 -1.95 -1.81 -0.70
C CYS A 68 -1.92 -1.76 0.84
N ARG A 69 -0.94 -2.42 1.48
CA ARG A 69 -0.73 -2.37 2.93
C ARG A 69 -0.43 -0.94 3.40
N ILE A 70 0.44 -0.22 2.70
CA ILE A 70 0.71 1.20 2.98
C ILE A 70 -0.57 2.03 2.89
N LYS A 71 -1.35 1.89 1.82
CA LYS A 71 -2.60 2.65 1.65
C LYS A 71 -3.61 2.36 2.75
N ALA A 72 -3.77 1.09 3.13
CA ALA A 72 -4.66 0.70 4.23
C ALA A 72 -4.24 1.35 5.56
N LEU A 73 -2.94 1.41 5.85
CA LEU A 73 -2.39 2.06 7.04
C LEU A 73 -2.60 3.59 7.00
N ILE A 74 -2.42 4.23 5.85
CA ILE A 74 -2.73 5.66 5.67
C ILE A 74 -4.22 5.92 5.93
N ASN A 75 -5.10 5.11 5.32
CA ASN A 75 -6.56 5.24 5.51
C ASN A 75 -6.95 5.08 6.98
N ALA A 76 -6.41 4.07 7.67
CA ALA A 76 -6.66 3.87 9.09
C ALA A 76 -6.25 5.11 9.91
N GLN A 77 -5.11 5.71 9.60
CA GLN A 77 -4.64 6.93 10.28
C GLN A 77 -5.51 8.16 9.95
N LEU A 78 -6.06 8.25 8.74
CA LEU A 78 -6.99 9.33 8.36
C LEU A 78 -8.32 9.26 9.10
N HIS A 79 -8.79 8.04 9.45
CA HIS A 79 -10.01 7.85 10.23
C HIS A 79 -9.84 8.18 11.73
N LEU A 80 -8.59 8.25 12.22
CA LEU A 80 -8.28 8.62 13.59
C LEU A 80 -8.09 10.14 13.68
N ASP A 81 -9.11 10.86 14.15
CA ASP A 81 -9.07 12.32 14.34
C ASP A 81 -8.55 12.74 15.73
N SER A 82 -8.23 11.77 16.60
CA SER A 82 -7.82 12.07 17.98
C SER A 82 -6.45 12.73 18.09
N LYS A 83 -5.58 12.56 17.09
CA LYS A 83 -4.18 13.02 17.11
C LYS A 83 -3.89 13.92 15.90
N LYS A 84 -3.99 15.23 16.11
CA LYS A 84 -3.91 16.24 15.04
C LYS A 84 -2.60 16.20 14.24
N HIS A 85 -1.45 15.96 14.89
CA HIS A 85 -0.14 15.84 14.22
C HIS A 85 -0.10 14.65 13.27
N MET A 86 -0.55 13.48 13.73
CA MET A 86 -0.63 12.26 12.91
C MET A 86 -1.63 12.39 11.78
N HIS A 87 -2.81 12.98 12.05
CA HIS A 87 -3.83 13.21 11.04
C HIS A 87 -3.31 14.11 9.91
N ASN A 88 -2.69 15.25 10.27
CA ASN A 88 -2.09 16.16 9.29
C ASN A 88 -0.97 15.49 8.47
N MET A 89 -0.15 14.65 9.12
CA MET A 89 0.89 13.90 8.43
C MET A 89 0.28 12.88 7.45
N ALA A 90 -0.74 12.13 7.88
CA ALA A 90 -1.43 11.16 7.04
C ALA A 90 -2.07 11.80 5.80
N ILE A 91 -2.68 12.99 5.93
CA ILE A 91 -3.21 13.74 4.77
C ILE A 91 -2.09 14.01 3.76
N ARG A 92 -0.95 14.54 4.22
CA ARG A 92 0.18 14.89 3.32
C ARG A 92 0.78 13.66 2.64
N ILE A 93 0.85 12.53 3.36
CA ILE A 93 1.36 11.27 2.82
C ILE A 93 0.34 10.66 1.85
N ALA A 94 -0.96 10.72 2.14
CA ALA A 94 -2.03 10.26 1.25
C ALA A 94 -1.96 10.99 -0.10
N LEU A 95 -1.84 12.32 -0.09
CA LEU A 95 -1.73 13.11 -1.31
C LEU A 95 -0.52 12.71 -2.17
N LYS A 96 0.63 12.43 -1.54
CA LYS A 96 1.83 11.94 -2.25
C LYS A 96 1.64 10.52 -2.77
N TYR A 97 1.01 9.65 -1.98
CA TYR A 97 0.72 8.28 -2.39
C TYR A 97 -0.18 8.28 -3.62
N ASP A 98 -1.31 8.97 -3.56
CA ASP A 98 -2.32 8.98 -4.63
C ASP A 98 -1.75 9.53 -5.93
N LYS A 99 -0.93 10.59 -5.85
CA LYS A 99 -0.22 11.14 -7.01
C LYS A 99 0.56 10.07 -7.79
N TYR A 100 1.34 9.23 -7.12
CA TYR A 100 2.15 8.21 -7.79
C TYR A 100 1.37 6.94 -8.08
N TRP A 101 0.41 6.61 -7.22
CA TRP A 101 -0.43 5.42 -7.39
C TRP A 101 -1.26 5.53 -8.66
N ASP A 102 -1.90 6.68 -8.92
CA ASP A 102 -2.74 6.87 -10.11
C ASP A 102 -1.97 6.74 -11.44
N GLU A 103 -0.64 6.87 -11.42
CA GLU A 103 0.21 6.65 -12.60
C GLU A 103 0.54 5.17 -12.85
N CYS A 104 0.52 4.32 -11.81
CA CYS A 104 1.03 2.95 -11.88
C CYS A 104 0.04 1.86 -11.42
N ASP A 105 -1.14 2.23 -10.95
CA ASP A 105 -2.15 1.33 -10.36
C ASP A 105 -2.54 0.18 -11.30
N LEU A 106 -2.82 0.47 -12.57
CA LEU A 106 -3.21 -0.50 -13.59
C LEU A 106 -2.07 -1.50 -13.87
N LEU A 107 -0.84 -1.00 -14.05
CA LEU A 107 0.31 -1.85 -14.35
C LEU A 107 0.63 -2.80 -13.19
N LEU A 108 0.62 -2.28 -11.96
CA LEU A 108 0.84 -3.07 -10.76
C LEU A 108 -0.28 -4.09 -10.54
N SER A 109 -1.52 -3.71 -10.85
CA SER A 109 -2.67 -4.62 -10.78
C SER A 109 -2.56 -5.75 -11.80
N PHE A 110 -2.15 -5.46 -13.04
CA PHE A 110 -1.94 -6.49 -14.06
C PHE A 110 -0.81 -7.44 -13.69
N GLY A 111 0.32 -6.91 -13.22
CA GLY A 111 1.43 -7.72 -12.71
C GLY A 111 0.98 -8.66 -11.59
N SER A 112 0.04 -8.22 -10.76
CA SER A 112 -0.53 -9.04 -9.68
C SER A 112 -1.52 -10.07 -10.18
N ILE A 113 -2.38 -9.74 -11.15
CA ILE A 113 -3.31 -10.68 -11.79
C ILE A 113 -2.54 -11.82 -12.47
N LEU A 114 -1.39 -11.51 -13.06
CA LEU A 114 -0.54 -12.47 -13.75
C LEU A 114 0.34 -13.31 -12.81
N ASP A 115 0.48 -12.93 -11.55
CA ASP A 115 1.24 -13.72 -10.57
C ASP A 115 0.39 -14.92 -10.10
N PRO A 116 0.83 -16.17 -10.33
CA PRO A 116 0.08 -17.37 -9.94
C PRO A 116 -0.21 -17.47 -8.43
N ARG A 117 0.55 -16.77 -7.58
CA ARG A 117 0.36 -16.76 -6.12
C ARG A 117 -0.83 -15.89 -5.70
N TYR A 118 -1.15 -14.86 -6.47
CA TYR A 118 -2.26 -13.98 -6.15
C TYR A 118 -3.54 -14.48 -6.79
N LYS A 119 -4.31 -15.23 -6.01
CA LYS A 119 -5.68 -15.60 -6.40
C LYS A 119 -6.55 -14.34 -6.49
N LYS A 120 -7.57 -14.35 -7.34
CA LYS A 120 -8.59 -13.28 -7.46
C LYS A 120 -9.11 -12.77 -6.11
N GLY A 121 -9.25 -13.66 -5.12
CA GLY A 121 -9.64 -13.31 -3.75
C GLY A 121 -8.65 -12.38 -3.03
N MET A 122 -7.34 -12.55 -3.23
CA MET A 122 -6.30 -11.68 -2.63
C MET A 122 -6.34 -10.27 -3.22
N ILE A 123 -6.46 -10.16 -4.54
CA ILE A 123 -6.60 -8.87 -5.22
C ILE A 123 -7.88 -8.17 -4.75
N ARG A 124 -8.99 -8.91 -4.68
CA ARG A 124 -10.25 -8.38 -4.14
C ARG A 124 -10.10 -7.89 -2.71
N PHE A 125 -9.43 -8.63 -1.84
CA PHE A 125 -9.16 -8.21 -0.47
C PHE A 125 -8.37 -6.90 -0.43
N ALA A 126 -7.29 -6.80 -1.21
CA ALA A 126 -6.47 -5.60 -1.28
C ALA A 126 -7.28 -4.37 -1.72
N TYR A 127 -8.10 -4.50 -2.77
CA TYR A 127 -8.97 -3.41 -3.25
C TYR A 127 -10.03 -2.99 -2.22
N ILE A 128 -10.61 -3.93 -1.47
CA ILE A 128 -11.54 -3.62 -0.37
C ILE A 128 -10.85 -2.80 0.71
N SER A 129 -9.63 -3.17 1.10
CA SER A 129 -8.88 -2.44 2.13
C SER A 129 -8.47 -1.03 1.69
N MET A 130 -8.17 -0.83 0.40
CA MET A 130 -7.76 0.47 -0.13
C MET A 130 -8.93 1.40 -0.42
N TYR A 131 -10.03 0.86 -0.96
CA TYR A 131 -11.19 1.60 -1.44
C TYR A 131 -12.50 1.01 -0.90
N PRO A 132 -12.77 1.08 0.42
CA PRO A 132 -13.92 0.41 1.03
C PRO A 132 -15.27 0.75 0.37
N SER A 133 -15.42 1.97 -0.14
CA SER A 133 -16.63 2.47 -0.80
C SER A 133 -16.68 2.26 -2.31
N ASP A 134 -15.55 2.05 -2.99
CA ASP A 134 -15.46 2.07 -4.48
C ASP A 134 -14.73 0.85 -5.07
N TYR A 135 -14.42 -0.16 -4.25
CA TYR A 135 -13.62 -1.31 -4.67
C TYR A 135 -14.22 -2.09 -5.85
N ASN A 136 -15.56 -2.20 -5.92
CA ASN A 136 -16.23 -2.94 -7.00
C ASN A 136 -15.99 -2.26 -8.35
N ASN A 137 -16.20 -0.95 -8.44
CA ASN A 137 -16.01 -0.19 -9.68
C ASN A 137 -14.55 -0.20 -10.11
N LYS A 138 -13.62 0.00 -9.16
CA LYS A 138 -12.17 -0.05 -9.43
C LYS A 138 -11.74 -1.42 -9.93
N MET A 139 -12.19 -2.50 -9.29
CA MET A 139 -11.89 -3.85 -9.77
C MET A 139 -12.48 -4.12 -11.14
N GLU A 140 -13.73 -3.74 -11.38
CA GLU A 140 -14.37 -3.95 -12.67
C GLU A 140 -13.60 -3.24 -13.80
N MET A 141 -13.18 -2.00 -13.55
CA MET A 141 -12.34 -1.24 -14.47
C MET A 141 -11.02 -1.96 -14.75
N VAL A 142 -10.32 -2.43 -13.72
CA VAL A 142 -9.03 -3.14 -13.87
C VAL A 142 -9.22 -4.41 -14.69
N TRP A 143 -10.20 -5.25 -14.35
CA TRP A 143 -10.43 -6.50 -15.07
C TRP A 143 -10.85 -6.24 -16.51
N LYS A 144 -11.76 -5.29 -16.75
CA LYS A 144 -12.14 -4.89 -18.11
C LYS A 144 -10.91 -4.52 -18.94
N ARG A 145 -10.05 -3.62 -18.42
CA ARG A 145 -8.82 -3.21 -19.11
C ARG A 145 -7.85 -4.36 -19.33
N PHE A 146 -7.77 -5.30 -18.38
CA PHE A 146 -6.95 -6.49 -18.52
C PHE A 146 -7.43 -7.41 -19.65
N TYR A 147 -8.75 -7.65 -19.75
CA TYR A 147 -9.33 -8.43 -20.83
C TYR A 147 -9.22 -7.72 -22.18
N ASP A 148 -9.46 -6.40 -22.24
CA ASP A 148 -9.27 -5.61 -23.46
C ASP A 148 -7.83 -5.74 -24.00
N LEU A 149 -6.83 -5.74 -23.11
CA LEU A 149 -5.43 -5.94 -23.46
C LEU A 149 -5.17 -7.37 -23.95
N PHE A 150 -5.74 -8.36 -23.27
CA PHE A 150 -5.62 -9.76 -23.66
C PHE A 150 -6.25 -10.04 -25.04
N GLU A 151 -7.43 -9.47 -25.33
CA GLU A 151 -8.09 -9.61 -26.63
C GLU A 151 -7.26 -8.99 -27.76
N GLN A 152 -6.65 -7.82 -27.53
CA GLN A 152 -5.74 -7.21 -28.50
C GLN A 152 -4.53 -8.11 -28.75
N TYR A 153 -3.92 -8.64 -27.68
CA TYR A 153 -2.82 -9.59 -27.80
C TYR A 153 -3.24 -10.85 -28.57
N ALA A 154 -4.39 -11.44 -28.24
CA ALA A 154 -4.92 -12.62 -28.91
C ALA A 154 -5.28 -12.34 -30.38
N THR A 155 -5.70 -11.13 -30.74
CA THR A 155 -5.97 -10.77 -32.14
C THR A 155 -4.67 -10.68 -32.95
N ILE A 156 -3.60 -10.15 -32.36
CA ILE A 156 -2.29 -9.98 -33.03
C ILE A 156 -1.56 -11.32 -33.18
N TYR A 157 -1.67 -12.20 -32.18
CA TYR A 157 -0.84 -13.42 -32.08
C TYR A 157 -1.63 -14.74 -32.08
N GLY A 158 -2.97 -14.69 -32.09
CA GLY A 158 -3.83 -15.85 -31.84
C GLY A 158 -4.20 -16.70 -33.04
N ASP A 159 -3.50 -16.60 -34.16
CA ASP A 159 -3.66 -17.56 -35.26
C ASP A 159 -2.91 -18.88 -35.00
N THR A 160 -3.21 -19.51 -33.86
CA THR A 160 -2.92 -20.93 -33.59
C THR A 160 -4.03 -21.52 -32.71
N LYS A 161 -5.12 -21.96 -33.35
CA LYS A 161 -6.02 -23.07 -32.94
C LYS A 161 -6.26 -23.32 -31.42
N GLY A 162 -6.59 -22.28 -30.66
CA GLY A 162 -7.16 -22.41 -29.33
C GLY A 162 -8.44 -21.60 -29.24
N LYS A 163 -9.57 -22.22 -28.86
CA LYS A 163 -10.80 -21.46 -28.55
C LYS A 163 -10.44 -20.40 -27.50
N GLY A 164 -10.61 -19.12 -27.86
CA GLY A 164 -10.43 -18.01 -26.92
C GLY A 164 -11.32 -18.20 -25.69
N PRO A 165 -10.91 -17.69 -24.52
CA PRO A 165 -11.70 -17.81 -23.30
C PRO A 165 -13.02 -17.03 -23.41
N GLU A 166 -14.02 -17.46 -22.65
CA GLU A 166 -15.34 -16.84 -22.55
C GLU A 166 -15.24 -15.35 -22.17
N SER A 167 -16.22 -14.55 -22.59
CA SER A 167 -16.25 -13.10 -22.35
C SER A 167 -16.08 -12.77 -20.85
N TYR A 168 -15.51 -11.60 -20.53
CA TYR A 168 -15.48 -11.07 -19.16
C TYR A 168 -16.86 -11.11 -18.47
N SER A 169 -17.93 -10.91 -19.24
CA SER A 169 -19.32 -11.00 -18.78
C SER A 169 -19.72 -12.39 -18.30
N ASP A 170 -19.09 -13.45 -18.82
CA ASP A 170 -19.36 -14.84 -18.44
C ASP A 170 -18.47 -15.28 -17.25
N TYR A 171 -17.25 -14.74 -17.16
CA TYR A 171 -16.39 -14.89 -15.97
C TYR A 171 -16.97 -14.27 -14.69
N LEU A 172 -17.74 -13.18 -14.80
CA LEU A 172 -18.42 -12.56 -13.66
C LEU A 172 -19.61 -13.38 -13.14
N LYS A 173 -20.17 -14.28 -13.96
CA LYS A 173 -21.31 -15.14 -13.59
C LYS A 173 -20.91 -16.40 -12.83
N GLN A 174 -19.61 -16.72 -12.75
CA GLN A 174 -19.14 -17.92 -12.06
C GLN A 174 -19.24 -17.75 -10.53
N PRO A 175 -19.95 -18.63 -9.82
CA PRO A 175 -20.05 -18.54 -8.37
C PRO A 175 -18.68 -18.74 -7.72
N LEU A 176 -18.39 -17.95 -6.69
CA LEU A 176 -17.20 -18.10 -5.86
C LEU A 176 -17.24 -19.49 -5.21
N SER A 177 -16.33 -20.38 -5.61
CA SER A 177 -16.17 -21.69 -4.97
C SER A 177 -15.65 -21.50 -3.54
N THR A 178 -16.58 -21.51 -2.59
CA THR A 178 -16.33 -21.72 -1.17
C THR A 178 -16.03 -23.19 -0.93
N THR A 179 -14.85 -23.66 -1.31
CA THR A 179 -14.29 -24.90 -0.75
C THR A 179 -13.58 -24.58 0.55
N VAL A 180 -14.37 -24.40 1.62
CA VAL A 180 -13.89 -24.69 2.97
C VAL A 180 -13.71 -26.21 3.03
N GLY A 181 -12.47 -26.65 2.88
CA GLY A 181 -12.11 -28.05 3.06
C GLY A 181 -12.30 -28.44 4.51
N ASN A 182 -13.39 -29.15 4.80
CA ASN A 182 -13.48 -30.00 5.98
C ASN A 182 -12.50 -31.17 5.81
N LYS A 183 -11.47 -31.20 6.63
CA LYS A 183 -10.83 -32.41 7.14
C LYS A 183 -10.51 -32.20 8.60
#